data_AF-A0A225VBY8-F1
#
_entry.id   AF-A0A225VBY8-F1
#
_cell.length_a   1.000
_cell.length_b   1.000
_cell.length_c   1.000
_cell.angle_alpha   90.00
_cell.angle_beta   90.00
_cell.angle_gamma   90.00
#
_symmetry.space_group_name_H-M   'P 1'
#
loop_
_entity.id
_entity.type
_entity.pdbx_description
1 polymer ?
#
loop_
_entity_poly.entity_id
_entity_poly.type
_entity_poly.pdbx_seq_one_letter_code
_entity_poly.pdbx_strand_id
1 'polypeptide(L)'
;MENGVDPAEKQLQIAMPLLTVKLDGVHQDIKSAIVGVRNDLHAVEGNLSEVMKVMAPLTAGSAFRGIRTVNELWTEWQVGLNGGFAVSHLENQFGTRWCGPDERRFFNRRRKIIDLIRKGGAALSHSVGTNLNTTREERLAIDKIKSFRLERKKRLNWISSNSESIAKELGF
;
A
#
# COMPACT_ATOMS: atom_id res chain seq x y z
N MET A 1 -74.32 21.27 -6.42
CA MET A 1 -73.14 20.93 -5.59
C MET A 1 -72.02 20.61 -6.55
N GLU A 2 -71.28 21.64 -6.94
CA GLU A 2 -70.26 21.55 -7.98
C GLU A 2 -68.92 21.27 -7.29
N ASN A 3 -68.43 20.04 -7.43
CA ASN A 3 -67.13 19.61 -6.93
C ASN A 3 -66.05 20.22 -7.83
N GLY A 4 -65.73 21.50 -7.59
CA GLY A 4 -64.61 22.17 -8.23
C GLY A 4 -63.30 21.65 -7.64
N VAL A 5 -62.70 20.64 -8.30
CA VAL A 5 -61.34 20.19 -7.98
C VAL A 5 -60.40 21.39 -8.04
N ASP A 6 -59.64 21.61 -6.96
CA ASP A 6 -58.66 22.68 -6.83
C ASP A 6 -57.69 22.66 -8.04
N PRO A 7 -57.52 23.79 -8.77
CA PRO A 7 -56.58 23.90 -9.88
C PRO A 7 -55.17 23.40 -9.55
N ALA A 8 -54.69 23.58 -8.31
CA ALA A 8 -53.38 23.09 -7.87
C ALA A 8 -53.33 21.56 -7.78
N GLU A 9 -54.42 20.93 -7.33
CA GLU A 9 -54.52 19.47 -7.22
C GLU A 9 -54.60 18.81 -8.61
N LYS A 10 -55.31 19.44 -9.56
CA LYS A 10 -55.33 18.99 -10.95
C LYS A 10 -53.95 19.07 -11.61
N GLN A 11 -53.16 20.10 -11.30
CA GLN A 11 -51.78 20.23 -11.76
C GLN A 11 -50.86 19.17 -11.14
N LEU A 12 -51.03 18.89 -9.85
CA LEU A 12 -50.25 17.86 -9.16
C LEU A 12 -50.53 16.45 -9.71
N GLN A 13 -51.80 16.13 -9.99
CA GLN A 13 -52.20 14.86 -10.60
C GLN A 13 -51.56 14.63 -11.99
N ILE A 14 -51.28 15.71 -12.73
CA ILE A 14 -50.59 15.64 -14.04
C ILE A 14 -49.07 15.56 -13.84
N ALA A 15 -48.52 16.33 -12.91
CA ALA A 15 -47.07 16.44 -12.71
C ALA A 15 -46.46 15.20 -12.05
N MET A 16 -47.14 14.56 -11.09
CA MET A 16 -46.59 13.42 -10.34
C MET A 16 -46.17 12.24 -11.22
N PRO A 17 -47.00 11.72 -12.15
CA PRO A 17 -46.60 10.63 -13.02
C PRO A 17 -45.39 10.98 -13.90
N LEU A 18 -45.33 12.22 -14.40
CA LEU A 18 -44.21 12.69 -15.22
C LEU A 18 -42.91 12.76 -14.42
N LEU A 19 -42.99 13.21 -13.16
CA LEU A 19 -41.84 13.23 -12.25
C LEU A 19 -41.38 11.82 -11.89
N THR A 20 -42.30 10.87 -11.66
CA THR A 20 -41.96 9.47 -11.42
C THR A 20 -41.22 8.87 -12.60
N VAL A 21 -41.72 9.06 -13.83
CA VAL A 21 -41.05 8.56 -15.05
C VAL A 21 -39.66 9.17 -15.21
N LYS A 22 -39.51 10.48 -14.97
CA LYS A 22 -38.19 11.13 -15.03
C LYS A 22 -37.23 10.60 -13.97
N LEU A 23 -37.71 10.40 -12.74
CA LEU A 23 -36.91 9.88 -11.63
C LEU A 23 -36.46 8.45 -11.93
N ASP A 24 -37.36 7.60 -12.44
CA ASP A 24 -37.05 6.23 -12.81
C ASP A 24 -36.04 6.18 -13.97
N GLY A 25 -36.20 7.04 -14.98
CA GLY A 25 -35.25 7.16 -16.09
C GLY A 25 -33.84 7.50 -15.59
N VAL A 26 -33.72 8.57 -14.78
CA VAL A 26 -32.44 8.98 -14.19
C VAL A 26 -31.83 7.86 -13.33
N HIS A 27 -32.65 7.13 -12.56
CA HIS A 27 -32.17 6.00 -11.77
C HIS A 27 -31.61 4.86 -12.62
N GLN A 28 -32.26 4.54 -13.75
CA GLN A 28 -31.75 3.52 -14.67
C GLN A 28 -30.48 3.96 -15.39
N ASP A 29 -30.39 5.24 -15.76
CA ASP A 29 -29.20 5.80 -16.38
C ASP A 29 -28.01 5.75 -15.40
N ILE A 30 -28.23 6.16 -14.14
CA ILE A 30 -27.20 6.08 -13.08
C ILE A 30 -26.77 4.63 -12.84
N LYS A 31 -27.71 3.68 -12.76
CA LYS A 31 -27.38 2.26 -12.61
C LYS A 31 -26.53 1.75 -13.77
N SER A 32 -26.90 2.10 -14.99
CA SER A 32 -26.18 1.68 -16.20
C SER A 32 -24.77 2.26 -16.22
N ALA A 33 -24.62 3.54 -15.84
CA ALA A 33 -23.31 4.19 -15.72
C ALA A 33 -22.42 3.52 -14.66
N ILE A 34 -22.98 3.18 -13.49
CA ILE A 34 -22.23 2.48 -12.43
C ILE A 34 -21.76 1.10 -12.90
N VAL A 35 -22.61 0.35 -13.60
CA VAL A 35 -22.24 -0.95 -14.17
C VAL A 35 -21.12 -0.80 -15.20
N GLY A 36 -21.20 0.22 -16.08
CA GLY A 36 -20.14 0.55 -17.03
C GLY A 36 -18.81 0.82 -16.34
N VAL A 37 -18.78 1.74 -15.37
CA VAL A 37 -17.57 2.08 -14.60
C VAL A 37 -16.97 0.85 -13.90
N ARG A 38 -17.80 -0.03 -13.35
CA ARG A 38 -17.34 -1.26 -12.70
C ARG A 38 -16.64 -2.19 -13.70
N ASN A 39 -17.18 -2.34 -14.90
CA ASN A 39 -16.60 -3.20 -15.93
C ASN A 39 -15.28 -2.62 -16.44
N ASP A 40 -15.23 -1.31 -16.67
CA ASP A 40 -14.00 -0.61 -17.09
C ASP A 40 -12.91 -0.75 -16.03
N LEU A 41 -13.27 -0.60 -14.75
CA LEU A 41 -12.33 -0.82 -13.64
C LEU A 41 -11.79 -2.25 -13.65
N HIS A 42 -12.65 -3.25 -13.84
CA HIS A 42 -12.23 -4.66 -13.91
C HIS A 42 -11.29 -4.92 -15.09
N ALA A 43 -11.53 -4.29 -16.25
CA ALA A 43 -10.64 -4.40 -17.40
C ALA A 43 -9.26 -3.78 -17.12
N VAL A 44 -9.24 -2.60 -16.47
CA VAL A 44 -7.99 -1.95 -16.04
C VAL A 44 -7.23 -2.81 -15.03
N GLU A 45 -7.92 -3.41 -14.07
CA GLU A 45 -7.30 -4.33 -13.10
C GLU A 45 -6.69 -5.56 -13.77
N GLY A 46 -7.36 -6.11 -14.79
CA GLY A 46 -6.83 -7.20 -15.62
C GLY A 46 -5.54 -6.81 -16.33
N ASN A 47 -5.53 -5.68 -17.03
CA ASN A 47 -4.36 -5.17 -17.75
C ASN A 47 -3.19 -4.88 -16.80
N LEU A 48 -3.48 -4.30 -15.64
CA LEU A 48 -2.46 -4.05 -14.62
C LEU A 48 -1.83 -5.36 -14.13
N SER A 49 -2.63 -6.40 -13.92
CA SER A 49 -2.13 -7.73 -13.54
C SER A 49 -1.16 -8.30 -14.57
N GLU A 50 -1.43 -8.14 -15.87
CA GLU A 50 -0.52 -8.57 -16.93
C GLU A 50 0.79 -7.78 -16.95
N VAL A 51 0.71 -6.45 -16.84
CA VAL A 51 1.91 -5.60 -16.73
C VAL A 51 2.75 -5.99 -15.52
N MET A 52 2.11 -6.28 -14.39
CA MET A 52 2.80 -6.72 -13.17
C MET A 52 3.50 -8.08 -13.35
N LYS A 53 2.93 -9.02 -14.10
CA LYS A 53 3.60 -10.29 -14.43
C LYS A 53 4.86 -10.08 -15.27
N VAL A 54 4.85 -9.11 -16.18
CA VAL A 54 6.02 -8.76 -16.99
C VAL A 54 7.08 -8.02 -16.16
N MET A 55 6.66 -7.19 -15.21
CA MET A 55 7.57 -6.47 -14.33
C MET A 55 8.17 -7.35 -13.23
N ALA A 56 7.46 -8.36 -12.72
CA ALA A 56 7.92 -9.18 -11.59
C ALA A 56 9.32 -9.83 -11.76
N PRO A 57 9.68 -10.41 -12.93
CA PRO A 57 11.03 -10.93 -13.17
C PRO A 57 12.10 -9.84 -13.20
N LEU A 58 11.74 -8.62 -13.60
CA LEU A 58 12.64 -7.46 -13.63
C LEU A 58 12.79 -6.82 -12.24
N THR A 59 11.93 -7.16 -11.27
CA THR A 59 11.93 -6.53 -9.94
C THR A 59 12.29 -7.43 -8.78
N ALA A 60 12.08 -8.75 -8.82
CA ALA A 60 12.09 -9.52 -7.57
C ALA A 60 12.73 -10.92 -7.57
N GLY A 61 12.87 -11.61 -8.72
CA GLY A 61 13.06 -13.08 -8.76
C GLY A 61 14.23 -13.71 -7.97
N SER A 62 15.17 -12.94 -7.40
CA SER A 62 16.25 -13.47 -6.55
C SER A 62 16.66 -12.57 -5.37
N ALA A 63 16.13 -11.35 -5.24
CA ALA A 63 16.74 -10.35 -4.34
C ALA A 63 16.42 -10.62 -2.85
N PHE A 64 15.14 -10.80 -2.48
CA PHE A 64 14.75 -11.06 -1.08
C PHE A 64 15.41 -12.29 -0.45
N ARG A 65 15.58 -13.35 -1.24
CA ARG A 65 16.21 -14.61 -0.81
C ARG A 65 17.73 -14.47 -0.68
N GLY A 66 18.34 -13.62 -1.50
CA GLY A 66 19.77 -13.34 -1.49
C GLY A 66 20.23 -12.37 -0.40
N ILE A 67 19.35 -11.51 0.10
CA ILE A 67 19.70 -10.50 1.12
C ILE A 67 20.07 -11.12 2.46
N ARG A 68 21.29 -10.82 2.93
CA ARG A 68 21.87 -11.36 4.18
C ARG A 68 22.13 -10.29 5.22
N THR A 69 22.18 -9.02 4.83
CA THR A 69 22.53 -7.91 5.72
C THR A 69 21.40 -6.89 5.86
N VAL A 70 21.46 -6.12 6.95
CA VAL A 70 20.52 -5.01 7.23
C VAL A 70 20.72 -3.89 6.20
N ASN A 71 21.96 -3.65 5.78
CA ASN A 71 22.29 -2.66 4.75
C ASN A 71 21.71 -3.02 3.39
N GLU A 72 21.97 -4.23 2.88
CA GLU A 72 21.39 -4.70 1.60
C GLU A 72 19.86 -4.58 1.62
N LEU A 73 19.23 -4.95 2.73
CA LEU A 73 17.79 -4.82 2.89
C LEU A 73 17.32 -3.37 2.79
N TRP A 74 18.02 -2.45 3.46
CA TRP A 74 17.69 -1.04 3.43
C TRP A 74 17.94 -0.42 2.04
N THR A 75 19.01 -0.84 1.36
CA THR A 75 19.31 -0.41 -0.02
C THR A 75 18.24 -0.87 -0.99
N GLU A 76 17.81 -2.13 -0.92
CA GLU A 76 16.69 -2.65 -1.71
C GLU A 76 15.40 -1.85 -1.45
N TRP A 77 15.17 -1.49 -0.19
CA TRP A 77 14.00 -0.72 0.20
C TRP A 77 13.97 0.68 -0.41
N GLN A 78 15.10 1.39 -0.40
CA GLN A 78 15.18 2.81 -0.79
C GLN A 78 15.49 3.02 -2.27
N VAL A 79 16.38 2.21 -2.83
CA VAL A 79 16.93 2.39 -4.19
C VAL A 79 16.53 1.22 -5.10
N GLY A 80 16.48 0.01 -4.55
CA GLY A 80 16.37 -1.22 -5.33
C GLY A 80 17.73 -1.92 -5.45
N LEU A 81 17.72 -3.15 -5.98
CA LEU A 81 18.91 -3.96 -6.21
C LEU A 81 18.89 -4.56 -7.62
N ASN A 82 20.06 -4.77 -8.20
CA ASN A 82 20.24 -5.44 -9.50
C ASN A 82 19.40 -4.84 -10.64
N GLY A 83 19.23 -3.51 -10.66
CA GLY A 83 18.41 -2.82 -11.67
C GLY A 83 16.90 -2.90 -11.43
N GLY A 84 16.46 -3.56 -10.35
CA GLY A 84 15.06 -3.56 -9.91
C GLY A 84 14.67 -2.27 -9.19
N PHE A 85 13.37 -2.00 -9.15
CA PHE A 85 12.81 -0.85 -8.44
C PHE A 85 12.97 -0.97 -6.92
N ALA A 86 13.02 0.18 -6.24
CA ALA A 86 12.93 0.25 -4.79
C ALA A 86 11.65 -0.44 -4.27
N VAL A 87 11.78 -1.29 -3.25
CA VAL A 87 10.61 -2.00 -2.68
C VAL A 87 9.61 -1.01 -2.06
N SER A 88 10.08 0.12 -1.53
CA SER A 88 9.20 1.19 -1.05
C SER A 88 8.34 1.79 -2.18
N HIS A 89 8.91 1.97 -3.38
CA HIS A 89 8.17 2.45 -4.54
C HIS A 89 7.09 1.45 -4.95
N LEU A 90 7.43 0.16 -5.00
CA LEU A 90 6.49 -0.91 -5.31
C LEU A 90 5.37 -1.02 -4.27
N GLU A 91 5.69 -0.93 -2.97
CA GLU A 91 4.69 -0.92 -1.89
C GLU A 91 3.76 0.29 -2.00
N ASN A 92 4.30 1.49 -2.24
CA ASN A 92 3.51 2.71 -2.33
C ASN A 92 2.57 2.70 -3.55
N GLN A 93 3.03 2.20 -4.69
CA GLN A 93 2.26 2.24 -5.93
C GLN A 93 1.26 1.08 -6.07
N PHE A 94 1.63 -0.11 -5.60
CA PHE A 94 0.85 -1.34 -5.85
C PHE A 94 0.42 -2.07 -4.57
N GLY A 95 0.78 -1.57 -3.39
CA GLY A 95 0.54 -2.25 -2.11
C GLY A 95 1.35 -3.54 -2.02
N THR A 96 0.69 -4.66 -1.71
CA THR A 96 1.34 -5.99 -1.70
C THR A 96 1.07 -6.81 -2.95
N ARG A 97 0.36 -6.25 -3.94
CA ARG A 97 -0.04 -6.96 -5.17
C ARG A 97 1.14 -7.30 -6.06
N TRP A 98 2.20 -6.50 -6.02
CA TRP A 98 3.44 -6.75 -6.78
C TRP A 98 4.22 -7.95 -6.24
N CYS A 99 3.95 -8.35 -4.98
CA CYS A 99 4.63 -9.45 -4.33
C CYS A 99 3.85 -10.75 -4.53
N GLY A 100 4.45 -11.65 -5.31
CA GLY A 100 3.92 -13.00 -5.55
C GLY A 100 3.73 -13.80 -4.25
N PRO A 101 2.88 -14.83 -4.27
CA PRO A 101 2.53 -15.61 -3.06
C PRO A 101 3.76 -16.22 -2.38
N ASP A 102 4.74 -16.70 -3.15
CA ASP A 102 5.96 -17.31 -2.62
C ASP A 102 6.93 -16.33 -1.93
N GLU A 103 6.84 -15.05 -2.29
CA GLU A 103 7.70 -13.99 -1.78
C GLU A 103 7.07 -13.22 -0.62
N ARG A 104 5.73 -13.27 -0.51
CA ARG A 104 4.95 -12.53 0.51
C ARG A 104 5.44 -12.77 1.92
N ARG A 105 5.83 -14.02 2.23
CA ARG A 105 6.38 -14.39 3.55
C ARG A 105 7.72 -13.69 3.83
N PHE A 106 8.59 -13.57 2.83
CA PHE A 106 9.87 -12.90 2.96
C PHE A 106 9.66 -11.39 3.09
N PHE A 107 8.84 -10.82 2.22
CA PHE A 107 8.46 -9.41 2.27
C PHE A 107 7.96 -9.01 3.66
N ASN A 108 6.96 -9.72 4.21
CA ASN A 108 6.40 -9.40 5.53
C ASN A 108 7.46 -9.47 6.66
N ARG A 109 8.38 -10.43 6.60
CA ARG A 109 9.48 -10.52 7.58
C ARG A 109 10.46 -9.38 7.44
N ARG A 110 10.84 -9.03 6.21
CA ARG A 110 11.75 -7.93 5.92
C ARG A 110 11.13 -6.58 6.30
N ARG A 111 9.83 -6.42 6.08
CA ARG A 111 9.07 -5.21 6.44
C ARG A 111 9.21 -4.87 7.92
N LYS A 112 9.15 -5.86 8.81
CA LYS A 112 9.39 -5.66 10.25
C LYS A 112 10.78 -5.10 10.57
N ILE A 113 11.80 -5.46 9.78
CA ILE A 113 13.16 -4.93 9.94
C ILE A 113 13.22 -3.48 9.45
N ILE A 114 12.55 -3.17 8.34
CA ILE A 114 12.40 -1.79 7.83
C ILE A 114 11.71 -0.90 8.86
N ASP A 115 10.61 -1.37 9.46
CA ASP A 115 9.90 -0.62 10.50
C ASP A 115 10.77 -0.39 11.73
N LEU A 116 11.56 -1.38 12.13
CA LEU A 116 12.53 -1.24 13.22
C LEU A 116 13.60 -0.17 12.91
N ILE A 117 14.10 -0.13 11.67
CA ILE A 117 15.07 0.90 11.24
C ILE A 117 14.43 2.29 11.31
N ARG A 118 13.22 2.46 10.77
CA ARG A 118 12.49 3.74 10.81
C ARG A 118 12.22 4.18 12.24
N LYS A 119 11.81 3.25 13.12
CA LYS A 119 11.60 3.53 14.54
C LYS A 119 12.90 4.00 15.20
N GLY A 120 14.01 3.31 14.95
CA GLY A 120 15.32 3.71 15.47
C GLY A 120 15.78 5.06 14.93
N GLY A 121 15.56 5.34 13.64
CA GLY A 121 15.83 6.65 13.05
C GLY A 121 15.02 7.76 13.73
N ALA A 122 13.74 7.52 13.98
CA ALA A 122 12.87 8.47 14.68
C ALA A 122 13.31 8.70 16.14
N ALA A 123 13.68 7.65 16.87
CA ALA A 123 14.14 7.76 18.26
C ALA A 123 15.50 8.48 18.38
N LEU A 124 16.36 8.35 17.37
CA LEU A 124 17.65 9.02 17.31
C LEU A 124 17.55 10.46 16.81
N SER A 125 16.48 10.77 16.06
CA SER A 125 16.14 12.13 15.64
C SER A 125 15.60 12.89 16.86
N HIS A 126 16.32 13.90 17.33
CA HIS A 126 15.83 14.77 18.41
C HIS A 126 14.64 15.59 17.87
N SER A 127 13.43 15.07 18.04
CA SER A 127 12.13 15.72 17.84
C SER A 127 12.02 16.76 16.71
N VAL A 128 12.33 16.43 15.47
CA VAL A 128 11.84 17.24 14.33
C VAL A 128 11.46 16.31 13.20
N GLY A 129 10.16 16.17 12.98
CA GLY A 129 9.61 15.42 11.87
C GLY A 129 10.02 16.07 10.56
N THR A 130 10.83 15.37 9.78
CA THR A 130 10.90 15.57 8.34
C THR A 130 11.17 14.23 7.67
N ASN A 131 10.26 13.84 6.78
CA ASN A 131 10.44 12.72 5.88
C ASN A 131 11.24 13.18 4.65
N LEU A 132 11.95 12.21 4.08
CA LEU A 132 12.60 12.16 2.76
C LEU A 132 14.13 12.31 2.80
N ASN A 133 14.77 11.25 2.31
CA ASN A 133 16.20 10.90 2.32
C ASN A 133 16.63 10.09 3.54
N THR A 134 17.45 9.04 3.29
CA THR A 134 18.03 8.21 4.35
C THR A 134 18.66 9.11 5.39
N THR A 135 17.97 9.28 6.52
CA THR A 135 18.41 10.23 7.52
C THR A 135 19.69 9.69 8.14
N ARG A 136 20.59 10.57 8.58
CA ARG A 136 21.82 10.15 9.29
C ARG A 136 21.46 9.19 10.43
N GLU A 137 20.31 9.43 11.05
CA GLU A 137 19.71 8.70 12.14
C GLU A 137 19.25 7.30 11.73
N GLU A 138 18.64 7.12 10.55
CA GLU A 138 18.35 5.79 10.00
C GLU A 138 19.64 4.99 9.74
N ARG A 139 20.72 5.63 9.27
CA ARG A 139 22.02 4.95 9.12
C ARG A 139 22.58 4.50 10.46
N LEU A 140 22.50 5.34 11.48
CA LEU A 140 22.90 4.98 12.84
C LEU A 140 22.04 3.83 13.40
N ALA A 141 20.73 3.84 13.12
CA ALA A 141 19.85 2.74 13.51
C ALA A 141 20.24 1.43 12.80
N ILE A 142 20.54 1.46 11.51
CA ILE A 142 21.02 0.31 10.75
C ILE A 142 22.29 -0.26 11.37
N ASP A 143 23.27 0.58 11.71
CA ASP A 143 24.53 0.14 12.31
C ASP A 143 24.32 -0.47 13.70
N LYS A 144 23.50 0.16 14.55
CA LYS A 144 23.13 -0.39 15.86
C LYS A 144 22.46 -1.76 15.74
N ILE A 145 21.48 -1.91 14.85
CA ILE A 145 20.77 -3.19 14.61
C ILE A 145 21.74 -4.24 14.08
N LYS A 146 22.63 -3.86 13.14
CA LYS A 146 23.65 -4.74 12.57
C LYS A 146 24.59 -5.26 13.66
N SER A 147 25.17 -4.38 14.47
CA SER A 147 26.09 -4.76 15.56
C SER A 147 25.41 -5.66 16.58
N PHE A 148 24.22 -5.27 17.05
CA PHE A 148 23.43 -6.04 18.00
C PHE A 148 23.14 -7.47 17.53
N ARG A 149 22.82 -7.63 16.24
CA ARG A 149 22.60 -8.95 15.63
C ARG A 149 23.90 -9.77 15.55
N LEU A 150 25.00 -9.14 15.15
CA LEU A 150 26.29 -9.81 14.94
C LEU A 150 26.93 -10.25 16.26
N GLU A 151 26.87 -9.43 17.31
CA GLU A 151 27.32 -9.76 18.67
C GLU A 151 26.63 -11.02 19.20
N ARG A 152 25.33 -11.18 18.91
CA ARG A 152 24.52 -12.34 19.29
C ARG A 152 24.63 -13.52 18.31
N LYS A 153 25.46 -13.41 17.26
CA LYS A 153 25.67 -14.40 16.20
C LYS A 153 24.36 -14.85 15.53
N LYS A 154 23.43 -13.91 15.31
CA LYS A 154 22.08 -14.22 14.77
C LYS A 154 21.97 -13.96 13.26
N ARG A 155 21.06 -14.69 12.62
CA ARG A 155 20.71 -14.52 11.19
C ARG A 155 19.78 -13.31 11.00
N LEU A 156 19.72 -12.74 9.79
CA LEU A 156 18.88 -11.59 9.49
C LEU A 156 17.40 -11.83 9.83
N ASN A 157 16.87 -13.03 9.54
CA ASN A 157 15.48 -13.40 9.83
C ASN A 157 15.16 -13.38 11.34
N TRP A 158 16.14 -13.58 12.21
CA TRP A 158 15.94 -13.53 13.66
C TRP A 158 15.47 -12.14 14.10
N ILE A 159 15.94 -11.06 13.45
CA ILE A 159 15.49 -9.70 13.76
C ILE A 159 13.98 -9.57 13.59
N SER A 160 13.42 -10.12 12.50
CA SER A 160 11.98 -10.01 12.21
C SER A 160 11.07 -10.66 13.27
N SER A 161 11.60 -11.64 14.01
CA SER A 161 10.89 -12.31 15.10
C SER A 161 11.08 -11.62 16.45
N ASN A 162 12.06 -10.73 16.59
CA ASN A 162 12.46 -10.12 17.86
C ASN A 162 12.47 -8.59 17.78
N SER A 163 11.82 -7.99 16.79
CA SER A 163 11.92 -6.57 16.47
C SER A 163 11.56 -5.67 17.65
N GLU A 164 10.55 -6.04 18.44
CA GLU A 164 10.12 -5.27 19.62
C GLU A 164 11.13 -5.34 20.77
N SER A 165 11.65 -6.54 21.07
CA SER A 165 12.72 -6.70 22.08
C SER A 165 13.96 -5.93 21.70
N ILE A 166 14.37 -6.02 20.42
CA ILE A 166 15.53 -5.30 19.90
C ILE A 166 15.31 -3.79 20.01
N ALA A 167 14.13 -3.28 19.66
CA ALA A 167 13.80 -1.86 19.80
C ALA A 167 13.98 -1.41 21.26
N LYS A 168 13.43 -2.17 22.21
CA LYS A 168 13.55 -1.86 23.64
C LYS A 168 15.01 -1.85 24.13
N GLU A 169 15.79 -2.87 23.76
CA GLU A 169 17.20 -2.96 24.17
C GLU A 169 18.09 -1.89 23.52
N LEU A 170 17.76 -1.45 22.31
CA LEU A 170 18.50 -0.40 21.60
C LEU A 170 18.03 1.03 21.91
N GLY A 171 16.95 1.18 22.68
CA GLY A 171 16.35 2.48 23.02
C GLY A 171 15.67 3.15 21.82
N PHE A 172 15.05 2.35 20.94
CA PHE A 172 14.24 2.80 19.80
C PHE A 172 12.75 2.82 20.12
#